data_AF-A0A7X7ANK3-F1
#
_entry.id   AF-A0A7X7ANK3-F1
#
_cell.length_a   1.000
_cell.length_b   1.000
_cell.length_c   1.000
_cell.angle_alpha   90.00
_cell.angle_beta   90.00
_cell.angle_gamma   90.00
#
_symmetry.space_group_name_H-M   'P 1'
#
loop_
_entity.id
_entity.type
_entity.pdbx_description
1 polymer ?
#
loop_
_entity_poly.entity_id
_entity_poly.type
_entity_poly.pdbx_seq_one_letter_code
_entity_poly.pdbx_strand_id
1 'polypeptide(L)'
;MDLSLFVDFGSTYTKAAVIDLAKEEIKLVVRSKTTLRSGLMEGLERALEEIYAKLGCRPDFKNKMACSSAAGGLKMVAIGLVKNLTAEAAKRAALGAGARVMKVFAHELSSLEVQEIDSLQPDIVLLAGGTDGGNKEVLLHNARMLSQLAGNPPIIVAGNKAVAPEAAQILLDRGFEAVVVDNVMPELNRINVEAAGRKIREIFINKIIEAKGFQQVESFMDGILMPTPAAVLNAAKLLAEGTGKEAGWGELMAVDPGGATTDVYSVAEGAPTKDGIMWKGMPEPKVKRTVEGDLGMRHSAKAALESLAGRGWCDHVEWEALVRYVDLFNA
;
A
#
# COMPACT_ATOMS: atom_id res chain seq x y z
N MET A 1 -14.78 -30.77 7.47
CA MET A 1 -13.51 -30.01 7.59
C MET A 1 -13.87 -28.56 7.38
N ASP A 2 -13.35 -27.65 8.21
CA ASP A 2 -13.62 -26.22 8.06
C ASP A 2 -12.49 -25.58 7.24
N LEU A 3 -12.44 -25.96 5.95
CA LEU A 3 -11.39 -25.50 5.04
C LEU A 3 -11.75 -24.13 4.46
N SER A 4 -10.80 -23.22 4.53
CA SER A 4 -10.86 -21.90 3.92
C SER A 4 -9.74 -21.71 2.91
N LEU A 5 -10.03 -21.01 1.82
CA LEU A 5 -9.09 -20.68 0.76
C LEU A 5 -8.71 -19.20 0.86
N PHE A 6 -7.41 -18.93 0.95
CA PHE A 6 -6.85 -17.58 0.94
C PHE A 6 -5.94 -17.43 -0.28
N VAL A 7 -6.14 -16.35 -1.05
CA VAL A 7 -5.39 -16.11 -2.28
C VAL A 7 -4.71 -14.74 -2.27
N ASP A 8 -3.43 -14.70 -2.55
CA ASP A 8 -2.66 -13.49 -2.82
C ASP A 8 -2.35 -13.40 -4.32
N PHE A 9 -2.99 -12.46 -5.00
CA PHE A 9 -2.67 -12.12 -6.38
C PHE A 9 -1.48 -11.16 -6.43
N GLY A 10 -0.28 -11.74 -6.34
CA GLY A 10 0.98 -10.99 -6.46
C GLY A 10 1.27 -10.55 -7.90
N SER A 11 2.13 -9.55 -8.08
CA SER A 11 2.58 -9.10 -9.41
C SER A 11 3.33 -10.16 -10.22
N THR A 12 3.89 -11.18 -9.55
CA THR A 12 4.66 -12.27 -10.18
C THR A 12 3.99 -13.64 -9.99
N TYR A 13 3.54 -13.93 -8.77
CA TYR A 13 2.94 -15.22 -8.42
C TYR A 13 1.57 -15.03 -7.77
N THR A 14 0.64 -15.88 -8.14
CA THR A 14 -0.62 -16.09 -7.42
C THR A 14 -0.36 -17.18 -6.40
N LYS A 15 -0.47 -16.84 -5.12
CA LYS A 15 -0.24 -17.79 -4.02
C LYS A 15 -1.60 -18.16 -3.43
N ALA A 16 -1.85 -19.44 -3.23
CA ALA A 16 -3.09 -19.92 -2.63
C ALA A 16 -2.78 -20.81 -1.44
N ALA A 17 -3.43 -20.55 -0.31
CA ALA A 17 -3.30 -21.30 0.92
C ALA A 17 -4.65 -21.88 1.31
N VAL A 18 -4.66 -23.18 1.63
CA VAL A 18 -5.80 -23.86 2.24
C VAL A 18 -5.52 -24.02 3.72
N ILE A 19 -6.42 -23.48 4.55
CA ILE A 19 -6.28 -23.47 6.01
C ILE A 19 -7.48 -24.19 6.62
N ASP A 20 -7.24 -25.12 7.54
CA ASP A 20 -8.27 -25.70 8.39
C ASP A 20 -8.42 -24.82 9.63
N LEU A 21 -9.45 -23.97 9.65
CA LEU A 21 -9.65 -23.00 10.73
C LEU A 21 -10.04 -23.66 12.06
N ALA A 22 -10.63 -24.86 12.02
CA ALA A 22 -11.00 -25.59 13.24
C ALA A 22 -9.79 -26.25 13.92
N LYS A 23 -8.73 -26.53 13.15
CA LYS A 23 -7.48 -27.13 13.63
C LYS A 23 -6.30 -26.16 13.71
N GLU A 24 -6.51 -24.92 13.27
CA GLU A 24 -5.46 -23.89 13.21
C GLU A 24 -4.25 -24.34 12.38
N GLU A 25 -4.50 -25.06 11.28
CA GLU A 25 -3.45 -25.71 10.47
C GLU A 25 -3.46 -25.21 9.01
N ILE A 26 -2.29 -24.80 8.51
CA ILE A 26 -2.08 -24.58 7.07
C ILE A 26 -1.95 -25.96 6.41
N LYS A 27 -3.01 -26.40 5.71
CA LYS A 27 -3.04 -27.71 5.04
C LYS A 27 -2.14 -27.76 3.82
N LEU A 28 -2.17 -26.68 3.04
CA LEU A 28 -1.48 -26.63 1.76
C LEU A 28 -1.20 -25.19 1.36
N VAL A 29 -0.04 -24.96 0.75
CA VAL A 29 0.27 -23.74 0.02
C VAL A 29 0.75 -24.13 -1.36
N VAL A 30 0.20 -23.48 -2.38
CA VAL A 30 0.61 -23.61 -3.78
C VAL A 30 0.92 -22.23 -4.35
N ARG A 31 1.67 -22.22 -5.45
CA ARG A 31 1.93 -20.99 -6.20
C ARG A 31 1.85 -21.26 -7.69
N SER A 32 1.23 -20.35 -8.42
CA SER A 32 1.20 -20.34 -9.89
C SER A 32 1.69 -18.99 -10.39
N LYS A 33 2.04 -18.90 -11.68
CA LYS A 33 2.43 -17.63 -12.31
C LYS A 33 1.20 -16.73 -12.43
N THR A 34 1.32 -15.46 -12.01
CA THR A 34 0.23 -14.48 -12.20
C THR A 34 0.07 -14.14 -13.67
N THR A 35 -1.18 -14.11 -14.14
CA THR A 35 -1.57 -13.94 -15.54
C THR A 35 -2.20 -12.57 -15.78
N LEU A 36 -1.43 -11.48 -15.60
CA LEU A 36 -1.95 -10.11 -15.76
C LEU A 36 -2.50 -9.79 -17.16
N ARG A 37 -1.87 -10.35 -18.21
CA ARG A 37 -2.25 -10.07 -19.61
C ARG A 37 -3.48 -10.84 -20.06
N SER A 38 -3.60 -12.09 -19.63
CA SER A 38 -4.68 -13.00 -20.01
C SER A 38 -5.84 -13.06 -19.00
N GLY A 39 -5.66 -12.47 -17.81
CA GLY A 39 -6.65 -12.41 -16.73
C GLY A 39 -6.27 -13.28 -15.54
N LEU A 40 -6.55 -12.81 -14.33
CA LEU A 40 -6.09 -13.46 -13.09
C LEU A 40 -6.69 -14.84 -12.81
N MET A 41 -7.85 -15.13 -13.39
CA MET A 41 -8.50 -16.43 -13.24
C MET A 41 -7.63 -17.58 -13.71
N GLU A 42 -6.90 -17.43 -14.81
CA GLU A 42 -6.03 -18.49 -15.33
C GLU A 42 -4.94 -18.88 -14.30
N GLY A 43 -4.36 -17.89 -13.59
CA GLY A 43 -3.43 -18.13 -12.50
C GLY A 43 -4.10 -18.83 -11.31
N LEU A 44 -5.30 -18.40 -10.94
CA LEU A 44 -6.08 -19.01 -9.86
C LEU A 44 -6.48 -20.46 -10.18
N GLU A 45 -7.00 -20.72 -11.38
CA GLU A 45 -7.42 -22.05 -11.83
C GLU A 45 -6.27 -23.05 -11.76
N ARG A 46 -5.07 -22.66 -12.22
CA ARG A 46 -3.85 -23.49 -12.09
C ARG A 46 -3.52 -23.81 -10.63
N ALA A 47 -3.66 -22.82 -9.74
CA ALA A 47 -3.43 -23.04 -8.31
C ALA A 47 -4.49 -23.99 -7.72
N LEU A 48 -5.76 -23.82 -8.10
CA LEU A 48 -6.86 -24.68 -7.67
C LEU A 48 -6.70 -26.12 -8.17
N GLU A 49 -6.30 -26.32 -9.42
CA GLU A 49 -6.00 -27.65 -9.96
C GLU A 49 -4.91 -28.37 -9.15
N GLU A 50 -3.82 -27.67 -8.82
CA GLU A 50 -2.77 -28.22 -7.96
C GLU A 50 -3.27 -28.53 -6.54
N ILE A 51 -4.11 -27.66 -5.97
CA ILE A 51 -4.76 -27.89 -4.67
C ILE A 51 -5.62 -29.16 -4.71
N TYR A 52 -6.50 -29.28 -5.71
CA TYR A 52 -7.41 -30.41 -5.82
C TYR A 52 -6.67 -31.73 -6.05
N ALA A 53 -5.60 -31.70 -6.85
CA ALA A 53 -4.76 -32.87 -7.06
C ALA A 53 -4.07 -33.32 -5.75
N LYS A 54 -3.55 -32.38 -4.95
CA LYS A 54 -2.86 -32.69 -3.68
C LYS A 54 -3.81 -33.09 -2.56
N LEU A 55 -5.02 -32.54 -2.53
CA LEU A 55 -6.06 -32.93 -1.56
C LEU A 55 -6.77 -34.23 -1.96
N GLY A 56 -6.70 -34.63 -3.24
CA GLY A 56 -7.43 -35.77 -3.79
C GLY A 56 -8.94 -35.54 -3.89
N CYS A 57 -9.42 -34.32 -3.63
CA CYS A 57 -10.83 -33.95 -3.68
C CYS A 57 -11.00 -32.46 -3.99
N ARG A 58 -12.24 -32.07 -4.30
CA ARG A 58 -12.65 -30.66 -4.41
C ARG A 58 -13.46 -30.30 -3.15
N PRO A 59 -12.82 -29.76 -2.10
CA PRO A 59 -13.55 -29.38 -0.91
C PRO A 59 -14.47 -28.19 -1.21
N ASP A 60 -15.60 -28.14 -0.52
CA ASP A 60 -16.39 -26.93 -0.43
C ASP A 60 -15.72 -26.00 0.59
N PHE A 61 -15.17 -24.88 0.12
CA PHE A 61 -14.46 -23.93 0.98
C PHE A 61 -15.46 -23.03 1.68
N LYS A 62 -15.41 -22.97 3.01
CA LYS A 62 -16.31 -22.12 3.81
C LYS A 62 -16.06 -20.63 3.60
N ASN A 63 -14.80 -20.25 3.43
CA ASN A 63 -14.39 -18.88 3.09
C ASN A 63 -13.43 -18.92 1.91
N LYS A 64 -13.57 -17.98 0.98
CA LYS A 64 -12.69 -17.76 -0.16
C LYS A 64 -12.31 -16.29 -0.21
N MET A 65 -11.19 -15.91 0.40
CA MET A 65 -10.79 -14.51 0.56
C MET A 65 -9.53 -14.20 -0.25
N ALA A 66 -9.48 -13.00 -0.85
CA ALA A 66 -8.36 -12.58 -1.66
C ALA A 66 -7.76 -11.23 -1.22
N CYS A 67 -6.45 -11.10 -1.41
CA CYS A 67 -5.75 -9.83 -1.49
C CYS A 67 -5.01 -9.72 -2.82
N SER A 68 -4.64 -8.50 -3.21
CA SER A 68 -4.02 -8.27 -4.51
C SER A 68 -3.00 -7.13 -4.51
N SER A 69 -1.91 -7.34 -5.24
CA SER A 69 -0.94 -6.32 -5.67
C SER A 69 -0.71 -6.35 -7.20
N ALA A 70 -1.42 -7.24 -7.89
CA ALA A 70 -1.31 -7.51 -9.32
C ALA A 70 -1.69 -6.32 -10.23
N ALA A 71 -2.59 -5.43 -9.79
CA ALA A 71 -3.00 -4.26 -10.56
C ALA A 71 -1.93 -3.15 -10.66
N GLY A 72 -0.76 -3.36 -10.02
CA GLY A 72 0.22 -2.30 -9.77
C GLY A 72 -0.09 -1.55 -8.48
N GLY A 73 0.93 -0.93 -7.89
CA GLY A 73 0.74 -0.10 -6.70
C GLY A 73 -0.04 1.17 -7.06
N LEU A 74 -1.04 1.54 -6.24
CA LEU A 74 -1.81 2.77 -6.39
C LEU A 74 -0.86 3.99 -6.34
N LYS A 75 -0.59 4.62 -7.49
CA LYS A 75 0.30 5.79 -7.58
C LYS A 75 -0.38 6.98 -6.93
N MET A 76 0.28 7.60 -5.97
CA MET A 76 -0.35 8.64 -5.18
C MET A 76 0.54 9.86 -5.03
N VAL A 77 -0.07 11.03 -5.09
CA VAL A 77 0.56 12.29 -4.66
C VAL A 77 -0.06 12.72 -3.34
N ALA A 78 0.78 13.11 -2.38
CA ALA A 78 0.35 13.66 -1.10
C ALA A 78 0.74 15.14 -1.01
N ILE A 79 -0.18 15.98 -0.56
CA ILE A 79 0.02 17.42 -0.43
C ILE A 79 -0.31 17.82 1.00
N GLY A 80 0.51 18.68 1.61
CA GLY A 80 0.27 19.22 2.94
C GLY A 80 0.57 20.71 3.05
N LEU A 81 0.24 21.29 4.20
CA LEU A 81 0.57 22.69 4.52
C LEU A 81 2.07 22.89 4.76
N VAL A 82 2.70 21.99 5.52
CA VAL A 82 4.13 22.07 5.88
C VAL A 82 4.76 20.69 5.74
N LYS A 83 5.95 20.64 5.16
CA LYS A 83 6.68 19.40 4.84
C LYS A 83 6.79 18.44 6.02
N ASN A 84 7.20 18.93 7.19
CA ASN A 84 7.44 18.09 8.36
C ASN A 84 6.21 17.92 9.27
N LEU A 85 5.01 18.32 8.81
CA LEU A 85 3.76 18.22 9.59
C LEU A 85 2.68 17.50 8.77
N THR A 86 1.69 18.24 8.26
CA THR A 86 0.55 17.69 7.52
C THR A 86 0.95 16.94 6.26
N ALA A 87 2.03 17.34 5.58
CA ALA A 87 2.51 16.62 4.39
C ALA A 87 3.04 15.23 4.75
N GLU A 88 3.76 15.13 5.87
CA GLU A 88 4.25 13.86 6.39
C GLU A 88 3.10 13.00 6.97
N ALA A 89 2.10 13.60 7.61
CA ALA A 89 0.87 12.89 8.02
C ALA A 89 0.12 12.30 6.82
N ALA A 90 0.01 13.06 5.72
CA ALA A 90 -0.59 12.59 4.47
C ALA A 90 0.22 11.44 3.83
N LYS A 91 1.55 11.55 3.80
CA LYS A 91 2.45 10.48 3.35
C LYS A 91 2.25 9.19 4.16
N ARG A 92 2.16 9.30 5.49
CA ARG A 92 1.94 8.15 6.38
C ARG A 92 0.58 7.48 6.15
N ALA A 93 -0.48 8.26 5.93
CA ALA A 93 -1.79 7.71 5.56
C ALA A 93 -1.73 6.89 4.27
N ALA A 94 -1.05 7.42 3.25
CA ALA A 94 -0.87 6.77 1.96
C ALA A 94 -0.08 5.46 2.08
N LEU A 95 1.06 5.47 2.76
CA LEU A 95 1.89 4.29 2.93
C LEU A 95 1.17 3.19 3.72
N GLY A 96 0.51 3.55 4.83
CA GLY A 96 -0.26 2.59 5.64
C GLY A 96 -1.47 1.99 4.91
N ALA A 97 -2.02 2.68 3.91
CA ALA A 97 -3.09 2.17 3.06
C ALA A 97 -2.63 1.24 1.93
N GLY A 98 -1.32 1.03 1.77
CA GLY A 98 -0.76 0.21 0.70
C GLY A 98 -0.45 0.97 -0.59
N ALA A 99 -0.64 2.30 -0.62
CA ALA A 99 -0.35 3.11 -1.80
C ALA A 99 1.16 3.30 -2.01
N ARG A 100 1.53 3.68 -3.24
CA ARG A 100 2.89 4.08 -3.62
C ARG A 100 2.94 5.59 -3.78
N VAL A 101 3.54 6.27 -2.80
CA VAL A 101 3.70 7.73 -2.82
C VAL A 101 4.77 8.12 -3.84
N MET A 102 4.35 8.73 -4.95
CA MET A 102 5.23 9.19 -6.03
C MET A 102 6.00 10.43 -5.61
N LYS A 103 5.29 11.41 -5.02
CA LYS A 103 5.88 12.65 -4.53
C LYS A 103 5.02 13.26 -3.43
N VAL A 104 5.68 14.03 -2.56
CA VAL A 104 5.04 14.82 -1.51
C VAL A 104 5.30 16.29 -1.77
N PHE A 105 4.25 17.08 -1.83
CA PHE A 105 4.31 18.54 -1.95
C PHE A 105 3.90 19.19 -0.63
N ALA A 106 4.39 20.40 -0.40
CA ALA A 106 4.07 21.17 0.79
C ALA A 106 3.90 22.64 0.43
N HIS A 107 3.20 23.38 1.28
CA HIS A 107 2.87 24.79 1.09
C HIS A 107 1.89 25.01 -0.07
N GLU A 108 1.82 26.24 -0.57
CA GLU A 108 1.02 26.59 -1.73
C GLU A 108 1.63 25.98 -2.99
N LEU A 109 0.81 25.23 -3.73
CA LEU A 109 1.20 24.68 -5.02
C LEU A 109 1.43 25.81 -6.02
N SER A 110 2.56 25.75 -6.69
CA SER A 110 2.87 26.55 -7.86
C SER A 110 2.35 25.89 -9.15
N SER A 111 2.22 26.67 -10.22
CA SER A 111 1.83 26.12 -11.53
C SER A 111 2.82 25.07 -12.07
N LEU A 112 4.11 25.19 -11.72
CA LEU A 112 5.13 24.20 -12.08
C LEU A 112 4.90 22.87 -11.35
N GLU A 113 4.54 22.91 -10.07
CA GLU A 113 4.20 21.71 -9.31
C GLU A 113 2.91 21.06 -9.81
N VAL A 114 1.92 21.85 -10.25
CA VAL A 114 0.72 21.29 -10.91
C VAL A 114 1.09 20.55 -12.20
N GLN A 115 1.94 21.13 -13.04
CA GLN A 115 2.44 20.45 -14.25
C GLN A 115 3.21 19.18 -13.91
N GLU A 116 4.02 19.22 -12.85
CA GLU A 116 4.72 18.04 -12.36
C GLU A 116 3.74 16.95 -11.91
N ILE A 117 2.70 17.31 -11.14
CA ILE A 117 1.66 16.36 -10.71
C ILE A 117 0.99 15.72 -11.93
N ASP A 118 0.64 16.48 -12.96
CA ASP A 118 0.07 15.93 -14.21
C ASP A 118 1.04 14.95 -14.90
N SER A 119 2.33 15.29 -14.96
CA SER A 119 3.37 14.42 -15.54
C SER A 119 3.55 13.10 -14.78
N LEU A 120 3.33 13.10 -13.46
CA LEU A 120 3.41 11.91 -12.62
C LEU A 120 2.22 10.97 -12.84
N GLN A 121 1.13 11.48 -13.42
CA GLN A 121 -0.13 10.76 -13.66
C GLN A 121 -0.55 9.94 -12.43
N PRO A 122 -0.80 10.58 -11.28
CA PRO A 122 -1.22 9.87 -10.07
C PRO A 122 -2.58 9.22 -10.29
N ASP A 123 -2.76 8.07 -9.64
CA ASP A 123 -4.04 7.38 -9.57
C ASP A 123 -5.01 8.05 -8.59
N ILE A 124 -4.48 8.77 -7.61
CA ILE A 124 -5.21 9.48 -6.55
C ILE A 124 -4.34 10.60 -5.96
N VAL A 125 -4.98 11.67 -5.48
CA VAL A 125 -4.32 12.75 -4.74
C VAL A 125 -4.90 12.85 -3.32
N LEU A 126 -4.05 12.99 -2.30
CA LEU A 126 -4.48 13.36 -0.95
C LEU A 126 -4.07 14.81 -0.67
N LEU A 127 -5.08 15.67 -0.58
CA LEU A 127 -4.96 17.06 -0.19
C LEU A 127 -5.20 17.19 1.31
N ALA A 128 -4.11 17.36 2.07
CA ALA A 128 -4.15 17.69 3.49
C ALA A 128 -3.67 19.12 3.72
N GLY A 129 -3.91 19.65 4.91
CA GLY A 129 -3.42 20.97 5.28
C GLY A 129 -4.26 21.65 6.36
N GLY A 130 -3.58 22.42 7.20
CA GLY A 130 -4.19 23.07 8.36
C GLY A 130 -4.58 22.08 9.46
N THR A 131 -4.32 22.45 10.71
CA THR A 131 -5.03 21.85 11.85
C THR A 131 -6.47 22.34 11.86
N ASP A 132 -7.34 21.70 12.63
CA ASP A 132 -8.70 22.17 12.81
C ASP A 132 -8.69 23.50 13.57
N GLY A 133 -9.27 24.54 12.94
CA GLY A 133 -9.16 25.92 13.43
C GLY A 133 -7.86 26.64 13.07
N GLY A 134 -6.95 25.98 12.36
CA GLY A 134 -5.70 26.55 11.86
C GLY A 134 -5.83 27.22 10.49
N ASN A 135 -4.76 27.16 9.69
CA ASN A 135 -4.71 27.74 8.36
C ASN A 135 -5.83 27.17 7.45
N LYS A 136 -6.47 28.07 6.69
CA LYS A 136 -7.54 27.76 5.74
C LYS A 136 -7.10 28.02 4.29
N GLU A 137 -6.39 29.12 4.10
CA GLU A 137 -6.01 29.65 2.79
C GLU A 137 -5.27 28.65 1.90
N VAL A 138 -4.28 27.93 2.44
CA VAL A 138 -3.46 27.03 1.62
C VAL A 138 -4.26 25.82 1.16
N LEU A 139 -5.20 25.32 1.96
CA LEU A 139 -6.06 24.20 1.54
C LEU A 139 -6.94 24.62 0.36
N LEU A 140 -7.56 25.79 0.44
CA LEU A 140 -8.41 26.35 -0.61
C LEU A 140 -7.60 26.73 -1.86
N HIS A 141 -6.42 27.32 -1.68
CA HIS A 141 -5.49 27.62 -2.78
C HIS A 141 -5.09 26.35 -3.52
N ASN A 142 -4.64 25.32 -2.80
CA ASN A 142 -4.23 24.06 -3.39
C ASN A 142 -5.40 23.34 -4.07
N ALA A 143 -6.62 23.38 -3.52
CA ALA A 143 -7.80 22.87 -4.20
C ALA A 143 -8.05 23.57 -5.54
N ARG A 144 -7.93 24.90 -5.60
CA ARG A 144 -8.03 25.66 -6.87
C ARG A 144 -6.94 25.29 -7.86
N MET A 145 -5.70 25.08 -7.40
CA MET A 145 -4.60 24.66 -8.27
C MET A 145 -4.81 23.24 -8.82
N LEU A 146 -5.24 22.31 -7.97
CA LEU A 146 -5.52 20.92 -8.37
C LEU A 146 -6.71 20.81 -9.33
N SER A 147 -7.68 21.73 -9.24
CA SER A 147 -8.81 21.78 -10.17
C SER A 147 -8.43 22.06 -11.64
N GLN A 148 -7.14 22.32 -11.90
CA GLN A 148 -6.57 22.56 -13.23
C GLN A 148 -5.86 21.32 -13.81
N LEU A 149 -5.74 20.23 -13.04
CA LEU A 149 -5.07 19.01 -13.51
C LEU A 149 -5.79 18.40 -14.70
N ALA A 150 -5.04 18.08 -15.75
CA ALA A 150 -5.59 17.43 -16.94
C ALA A 150 -5.97 15.97 -16.66
N GLY A 151 -5.25 15.28 -15.77
CA GLY A 151 -5.47 13.86 -15.48
C GLY A 151 -6.77 13.55 -14.71
N ASN A 152 -7.40 14.56 -14.11
CA ASN A 152 -8.61 14.44 -13.28
C ASN A 152 -8.61 13.23 -12.30
N PRO A 153 -7.55 13.03 -11.48
CA PRO A 153 -7.54 11.94 -10.51
C PRO A 153 -8.55 12.20 -9.39
N PRO A 154 -9.10 11.15 -8.75
CA PRO A 154 -9.89 11.33 -7.53
C PRO A 154 -9.05 12.00 -6.42
N ILE A 155 -9.68 12.90 -5.66
CA ILE A 155 -9.02 13.70 -4.63
C ILE A 155 -9.66 13.46 -3.26
N ILE A 156 -8.85 13.01 -2.31
CA ILE A 156 -9.24 12.95 -0.90
C ILE A 156 -8.83 14.26 -0.23
N VAL A 157 -9.79 14.95 0.39
CA VAL A 157 -9.56 16.17 1.17
C VAL A 157 -9.58 15.82 2.65
N ALA A 158 -8.44 15.96 3.32
CA ALA A 158 -8.23 15.58 4.72
C ALA A 158 -7.54 16.69 5.51
N GLY A 159 -8.02 17.92 5.33
CA GLY A 159 -7.48 19.13 5.97
C GLY A 159 -8.45 19.78 6.95
N ASN A 160 -8.17 21.04 7.29
CA ASN A 160 -8.96 21.85 8.23
C ASN A 160 -10.47 21.71 8.00
N LYS A 161 -11.17 21.15 9.00
CA LYS A 161 -12.60 20.83 8.92
C LYS A 161 -13.51 22.00 8.52
N ALA A 162 -13.10 23.23 8.79
CA ALA A 162 -13.90 24.42 8.50
C ALA A 162 -13.98 24.73 6.99
N VAL A 163 -12.98 24.31 6.21
CA VAL A 163 -12.88 24.62 4.76
C VAL A 163 -12.71 23.39 3.89
N ALA A 164 -12.60 22.19 4.47
CA ALA A 164 -12.54 20.95 3.70
C ALA A 164 -13.78 20.74 2.79
N PRO A 165 -15.03 21.03 3.23
CA PRO A 165 -16.20 20.95 2.33
C PRO A 165 -16.12 21.93 1.17
N GLU A 166 -15.67 23.17 1.42
CA GLU A 166 -15.51 24.20 0.38
C GLU A 166 -14.40 23.81 -0.62
N ALA A 167 -13.27 23.30 -0.12
CA ALA A 167 -12.18 22.79 -0.95
C ALA A 167 -12.64 21.64 -1.86
N ALA A 168 -13.44 20.71 -1.35
CA ALA A 168 -14.03 19.64 -2.15
C ALA A 168 -15.02 20.20 -3.19
N GLN A 169 -15.84 21.19 -2.82
CA GLN A 169 -16.78 21.81 -3.76
C GLN A 169 -16.07 22.47 -4.95
N ILE A 170 -14.96 23.18 -4.71
CA ILE A 170 -14.13 23.77 -5.78
C ILE A 170 -13.69 22.72 -6.82
N LEU A 171 -13.37 21.52 -6.36
CA LEU A 171 -12.95 20.40 -7.21
C LEU A 171 -14.15 19.79 -7.96
N LEU A 172 -15.26 19.55 -7.25
CA LEU A 172 -16.50 19.01 -7.82
C LEU A 172 -17.06 19.93 -8.92
N ASP A 173 -17.04 21.25 -8.72
CA ASP A 173 -17.49 22.24 -9.70
C ASP A 173 -16.68 22.22 -11.00
N ARG A 174 -15.47 21.63 -10.97
CA ARG A 174 -14.60 21.42 -12.13
C ARG A 174 -14.65 19.98 -12.68
N GLY A 175 -15.54 19.14 -12.16
CA GLY A 175 -15.77 17.78 -12.63
C GLY A 175 -14.81 16.74 -12.03
N PHE A 176 -14.14 17.04 -10.93
CA PHE A 176 -13.32 16.08 -10.20
C PHE A 176 -14.18 15.24 -9.26
N GLU A 177 -13.80 13.97 -9.07
CA GLU A 177 -14.27 13.21 -7.91
C GLU A 177 -13.51 13.70 -6.67
N ALA A 178 -14.22 14.29 -5.71
CA ALA A 178 -13.62 14.76 -4.46
C ALA A 178 -14.40 14.25 -3.25
N VAL A 179 -13.69 13.78 -2.23
CA VAL A 179 -14.27 13.25 -1.00
C VAL A 179 -13.60 13.86 0.22
N VAL A 180 -14.42 14.34 1.16
CA VAL A 180 -13.95 14.85 2.45
C VAL A 180 -13.86 13.70 3.45
N VAL A 181 -12.76 13.64 4.18
CA VAL A 181 -12.54 12.73 5.31
C VAL A 181 -12.03 13.52 6.52
N ASP A 182 -11.95 12.87 7.68
CA ASP A 182 -11.36 13.49 8.87
C ASP A 182 -9.92 13.97 8.60
N ASN A 183 -9.58 15.11 9.21
CA ASN A 183 -8.26 15.71 9.07
C ASN A 183 -7.16 14.73 9.49
N VAL A 184 -6.10 14.59 8.68
CA VAL A 184 -4.96 13.71 9.00
C VAL A 184 -4.12 14.21 10.17
N MET A 185 -4.26 15.48 10.53
CA MET A 185 -3.58 16.10 11.67
C MET A 185 -4.47 17.21 12.26
N PRO A 186 -5.55 16.86 12.98
CA PRO A 186 -6.52 17.83 13.48
C PRO A 186 -5.92 18.80 14.50
N GLU A 187 -4.90 18.37 15.25
CA GLU A 187 -4.17 19.19 16.23
C GLU A 187 -2.66 19.04 15.99
N LEU A 188 -1.87 20.02 16.44
CA LEU A 188 -0.41 19.90 16.36
C LEU A 188 0.07 18.65 17.10
N ASN A 189 0.94 17.87 16.45
CA ASN A 189 1.48 16.59 16.94
C ASN A 189 0.46 15.46 17.16
N ARG A 190 -0.81 15.64 16.73
CA ARG A 190 -1.83 14.57 16.79
C ARG A 190 -2.13 14.07 15.38
N ILE A 191 -1.70 12.85 15.08
CA ILE A 191 -1.90 12.22 13.78
C ILE A 191 -3.20 11.40 13.78
N ASN A 192 -4.02 11.53 12.74
CA ASN A 192 -5.27 10.81 12.54
C ASN A 192 -5.38 10.28 11.09
N VAL A 193 -4.63 9.22 10.78
CA VAL A 193 -4.53 8.69 9.40
C VAL A 193 -5.63 7.69 9.03
N GLU A 194 -6.48 7.29 9.96
CA GLU A 194 -7.38 6.15 9.76
C GLU A 194 -8.44 6.41 8.69
N ALA A 195 -9.12 7.55 8.76
CA ALA A 195 -10.19 7.91 7.82
C ALA A 195 -9.65 8.05 6.39
N ALA A 196 -8.55 8.80 6.22
CA ALA A 196 -7.86 8.92 4.94
C ALA A 196 -7.38 7.55 4.43
N GLY A 197 -6.74 6.75 5.29
CA GLY A 197 -6.25 5.43 4.93
C GLY A 197 -7.36 4.47 4.49
N ARG A 198 -8.54 4.54 5.12
CA ARG A 198 -9.72 3.75 4.73
C ARG A 198 -10.20 4.13 3.34
N LYS A 199 -10.32 5.42 3.05
CA LYS A 199 -10.78 5.89 1.73
C LYS A 199 -9.77 5.59 0.62
N ILE A 200 -8.47 5.66 0.92
CA ILE A 200 -7.41 5.23 -0.01
C ILE A 200 -7.55 3.74 -0.33
N ARG A 201 -7.77 2.88 0.68
CA ARG A 201 -7.98 1.44 0.46
C ARG A 201 -9.21 1.17 -0.39
N GLU A 202 -10.32 1.88 -0.14
CA GLU A 202 -11.55 1.75 -0.92
C GLU A 202 -11.31 2.07 -2.41
N ILE A 203 -10.68 3.22 -2.70
CA ILE A 203 -10.33 3.60 -4.07
C ILE A 203 -9.35 2.61 -4.69
N PHE A 204 -8.40 2.09 -3.91
CA PHE A 204 -7.48 1.05 -4.39
C PHE A 204 -8.23 -0.22 -4.78
N ILE A 205 -9.14 -0.70 -3.94
CA ILE A 205 -9.94 -1.90 -4.23
C ILE A 205 -10.78 -1.69 -5.49
N ASN A 206 -11.44 -0.53 -5.63
CA ASN A 206 -12.21 -0.22 -6.84
C ASN A 206 -11.33 -0.26 -8.11
N LYS A 207 -10.13 0.33 -8.06
CA LYS A 207 -9.17 0.23 -9.18
C LYS A 207 -8.67 -1.19 -9.44
N ILE A 208 -8.48 -1.98 -8.39
CA ILE A 208 -8.13 -3.39 -8.53
C ILE A 208 -9.26 -4.12 -9.27
N ILE A 209 -10.52 -3.90 -8.89
CA ILE A 209 -11.69 -4.53 -9.52
C ILE A 209 -11.85 -4.10 -10.99
N GLU A 210 -11.60 -2.84 -11.31
CA GLU A 210 -11.63 -2.32 -12.69
C GLU A 210 -10.51 -2.89 -13.57
N ALA A 211 -9.42 -3.39 -12.98
CA ALA A 211 -8.34 -3.99 -13.74
C ALA A 211 -8.77 -5.29 -14.43
N LYS A 212 -8.19 -5.57 -15.61
CA LYS A 212 -8.58 -6.72 -16.45
C LYS A 212 -8.48 -8.05 -15.69
N GLY A 213 -9.59 -8.79 -15.66
CA GLY A 213 -9.65 -10.16 -15.13
C GLY A 213 -10.12 -10.29 -13.67
N PHE A 214 -10.48 -9.20 -13.00
CA PHE A 214 -10.94 -9.24 -11.61
C PHE A 214 -12.44 -9.57 -11.43
N GLN A 215 -13.31 -9.13 -12.34
CA GLN A 215 -14.75 -9.46 -12.26
C GLN A 215 -15.02 -10.98 -12.21
N GLN A 216 -14.21 -11.77 -12.93
CA GLN A 216 -14.35 -13.23 -12.91
C GLN A 216 -13.83 -13.82 -11.57
N VAL A 217 -12.79 -13.22 -10.99
CA VAL A 217 -12.28 -13.61 -9.66
C VAL A 217 -13.31 -13.31 -8.57
N GLU A 218 -13.98 -12.16 -8.63
CA GLU A 218 -15.05 -11.81 -7.68
C GLU A 218 -16.24 -12.78 -7.72
N SER A 219 -16.51 -13.42 -8.86
CA SER A 219 -17.58 -14.43 -8.93
C SER A 219 -17.23 -15.71 -8.17
N PHE A 220 -15.94 -16.00 -7.99
CA PHE A 220 -15.46 -17.20 -7.30
C PHE A 220 -15.10 -16.93 -5.84
N MET A 221 -14.51 -15.79 -5.55
CA MET A 221 -14.10 -15.37 -4.21
C MET A 221 -15.25 -14.65 -3.49
N ASP A 222 -15.32 -14.78 -2.17
CA ASP A 222 -16.30 -14.05 -1.36
C ASP A 222 -15.98 -12.55 -1.27
N GLY A 223 -14.77 -12.16 -1.68
CA GLY A 223 -14.37 -10.78 -1.90
C GLY A 223 -12.86 -10.57 -1.99
N ILE A 224 -12.46 -9.48 -2.63
CA ILE A 224 -11.10 -8.93 -2.53
C ILE A 224 -11.14 -7.87 -1.45
N LEU A 225 -10.52 -8.18 -0.31
CA LEU A 225 -10.76 -7.41 0.90
C LEU A 225 -9.82 -6.24 1.04
N MET A 226 -8.61 -6.38 0.50
CA MET A 226 -7.58 -5.37 0.65
C MET A 226 -6.40 -5.59 -0.29
N PRO A 227 -5.58 -4.55 -0.51
CA PRO A 227 -4.28 -4.69 -1.14
C PRO A 227 -3.36 -5.64 -0.35
N THR A 228 -2.49 -6.38 -1.03
CA THR A 228 -1.51 -7.28 -0.37
C THR A 228 -0.72 -6.56 0.73
N PRO A 229 -0.19 -5.33 0.54
CA PRO A 229 0.56 -4.67 1.61
C PRO A 229 -0.29 -4.33 2.85
N ALA A 230 -1.57 -4.02 2.66
CA ALA A 230 -2.47 -3.79 3.78
C ALA A 230 -2.76 -5.09 4.55
N ALA A 231 -2.87 -6.23 3.85
CA ALA A 231 -3.02 -7.54 4.48
C ALA A 231 -1.81 -7.90 5.35
N VAL A 232 -0.60 -7.69 4.84
CA VAL A 232 0.64 -7.96 5.58
C VAL A 232 0.77 -7.05 6.80
N LEU A 233 0.45 -5.74 6.67
CA LEU A 233 0.47 -4.82 7.81
C LEU A 233 -0.54 -5.24 8.91
N ASN A 234 -1.75 -5.66 8.50
CA ASN A 234 -2.77 -6.15 9.44
C ASN A 234 -2.33 -7.46 10.12
N ALA A 235 -1.69 -8.37 9.39
CA ALA A 235 -1.14 -9.60 9.95
C ALA A 235 -0.01 -9.30 10.95
N ALA A 236 0.92 -8.40 10.59
CA ALA A 236 1.98 -7.94 11.48
C ALA A 236 1.42 -7.32 12.77
N LYS A 237 0.38 -6.48 12.66
CA LYS A 237 -0.33 -5.91 13.80
C LYS A 237 -0.94 -7.00 14.69
N LEU A 238 -1.66 -7.94 14.08
CA LEU A 238 -2.30 -9.04 14.81
C LEU A 238 -1.28 -9.91 15.55
N LEU A 239 -0.15 -10.24 14.92
CA LEU A 239 0.92 -11.00 15.55
C LEU A 239 1.55 -10.25 16.73
N ALA A 240 1.78 -8.94 16.58
CA ALA A 240 2.40 -8.12 17.60
C ALA A 240 1.49 -7.88 18.82
N GLU A 241 0.22 -7.56 18.58
CA GLU A 241 -0.75 -7.19 19.61
C GLU A 241 -1.46 -8.41 20.21
N GLY A 242 -1.53 -9.52 19.46
CA GLY A 242 -2.27 -10.71 19.83
C GLY A 242 -3.77 -10.51 19.69
N THR A 243 -4.53 -11.29 20.45
CA THR A 243 -5.98 -11.23 20.50
C THR A 243 -6.45 -11.07 21.95
N GLY A 244 -7.76 -10.93 22.17
CA GLY A 244 -8.32 -10.99 23.53
C GLY A 244 -8.11 -12.33 24.24
N LYS A 245 -7.65 -13.37 23.53
CA LYS A 245 -7.43 -14.72 24.07
C LYS A 245 -5.96 -15.12 24.14
N GLU A 246 -5.11 -14.52 23.33
CA GLU A 246 -3.71 -14.89 23.18
C GLU A 246 -2.83 -13.66 23.19
N ALA A 247 -1.75 -13.70 23.98
CA ALA A 247 -0.78 -12.62 24.00
C ALA A 247 -0.05 -12.53 22.65
N GLY A 248 0.14 -11.30 22.18
CA GLY A 248 0.95 -11.05 21.00
C GLY A 248 2.45 -11.25 21.26
N TRP A 249 3.22 -11.25 20.18
CA TRP A 249 4.67 -11.43 20.21
C TRP A 249 5.43 -10.19 20.73
N GLY A 250 4.73 -9.08 20.93
CA GLY A 250 5.33 -7.79 21.28
C GLY A 250 5.81 -7.04 20.04
N GLU A 251 6.80 -6.18 20.22
CA GLU A 251 7.32 -5.37 19.11
C GLU A 251 7.95 -6.23 18.03
N LEU A 252 7.62 -5.97 16.75
CA LEU A 252 8.18 -6.71 15.63
C LEU A 252 8.43 -5.85 14.40
N MET A 253 9.31 -6.36 13.54
CA MET A 253 9.58 -5.83 12.21
C MET A 253 9.53 -6.98 11.20
N ALA A 254 8.87 -6.75 10.06
CA ALA A 254 8.85 -7.67 8.94
C ALA A 254 9.37 -6.96 7.69
N VAL A 255 10.25 -7.64 6.96
CA VAL A 255 10.79 -7.16 5.68
C VAL A 255 10.27 -8.09 4.59
N ASP A 256 9.53 -7.54 3.63
CA ASP A 256 8.86 -8.26 2.55
C ASP A 256 9.46 -7.84 1.20
N PRO A 257 10.52 -8.52 0.75
CA PRO A 257 11.14 -8.24 -0.55
C PRO A 257 10.24 -8.75 -1.69
N GLY A 258 9.67 -7.80 -2.44
CA GLY A 258 8.89 -8.06 -3.63
C GLY A 258 9.70 -7.97 -4.93
N GLY A 259 9.04 -8.18 -6.06
CA GLY A 259 9.70 -8.05 -7.38
C GLY A 259 10.06 -6.61 -7.74
N ALA A 260 9.24 -5.63 -7.33
CA ALA A 260 9.44 -4.22 -7.65
C ALA A 260 9.83 -3.38 -6.44
N THR A 261 9.29 -3.69 -5.27
CA THR A 261 9.45 -2.93 -4.04
C THR A 261 9.89 -3.86 -2.91
N THR A 262 10.59 -3.32 -1.93
CA THR A 262 10.71 -3.95 -0.62
C THR A 262 9.86 -3.18 0.37
N ASP A 263 8.93 -3.88 1.00
CA ASP A 263 8.05 -3.32 2.02
C ASP A 263 8.62 -3.63 3.41
N VAL A 264 8.69 -2.62 4.27
CA VAL A 264 9.10 -2.79 5.68
C VAL A 264 7.93 -2.45 6.57
N TYR A 265 7.49 -3.42 7.35
CA TYR A 265 6.41 -3.29 8.33
C TYR A 265 7.02 -3.26 9.72
N SER A 266 6.56 -2.34 10.56
CA SER A 266 6.96 -2.32 11.97
C SER A 266 5.74 -2.11 12.85
N VAL A 267 5.69 -2.87 13.93
CA VAL A 267 4.74 -2.70 15.03
C VAL A 267 5.56 -2.50 16.30
N ALA A 268 5.86 -1.25 16.62
CA ALA A 268 6.70 -0.89 17.76
C ALA A 268 6.39 0.55 18.19
N GLU A 269 6.41 0.81 19.50
CA GLU A 269 6.35 2.18 20.04
C GLU A 269 7.61 2.96 19.60
N GLY A 270 8.73 2.25 19.47
CA GLY A 270 9.99 2.82 19.04
C GLY A 270 10.58 3.82 20.04
N ALA A 271 10.11 3.88 21.28
CA ALA A 271 10.60 4.80 22.30
C ALA A 271 12.13 4.65 22.54
N PRO A 272 12.84 5.71 22.97
CA PRO A 272 14.27 5.59 23.22
C PRO A 272 14.48 4.65 24.40
N THR A 273 15.44 3.74 24.26
CA THR A 273 15.79 2.79 25.31
C THR A 273 16.91 3.29 26.23
N LYS A 274 17.47 4.47 25.96
CA LYS A 274 18.56 5.08 26.75
C LYS A 274 18.18 6.47 27.24
N ASP A 275 18.59 6.76 28.47
CA ASP A 275 18.44 8.07 29.08
C ASP A 275 19.19 9.15 28.29
N GLY A 276 18.63 10.36 28.28
CA GLY A 276 19.21 11.51 27.58
C GLY A 276 18.92 11.57 26.07
N ILE A 277 18.23 10.58 25.49
CA ILE A 277 17.76 10.66 24.10
C ILE A 277 16.44 11.41 24.05
N MET A 278 16.45 12.60 23.43
CA MET A 278 15.23 13.36 23.16
C MET A 278 14.68 13.05 21.77
N TRP A 279 13.39 12.73 21.72
CA TRP A 279 12.66 12.62 20.45
C TRP A 279 12.56 13.98 19.78
N LYS A 280 12.91 14.03 18.48
CA LYS A 280 12.76 15.21 17.64
C LYS A 280 11.95 14.85 16.41
N GLY A 281 10.94 15.66 16.11
CA GLY A 281 10.04 15.46 14.98
C GLY A 281 8.68 14.94 15.41
N MET A 282 7.88 14.53 14.44
CA MET A 282 6.54 14.00 14.72
C MET A 282 6.62 12.60 15.33
N PRO A 283 5.72 12.27 16.28
CA PRO A 283 5.63 10.93 16.83
C PRO A 283 5.39 9.92 15.71
N GLU A 284 6.12 8.82 15.74
CA GLU A 284 5.95 7.73 14.79
C GLU A 284 4.71 6.90 15.16
N PRO A 285 3.86 6.51 14.19
CA PRO A 285 2.76 5.60 14.49
C PRO A 285 3.32 4.23 14.87
N LYS A 286 2.72 3.61 15.90
CA LYS A 286 3.11 2.28 16.38
C LYS A 286 3.13 1.24 15.26
N VAL A 287 2.07 1.22 14.46
CA VAL A 287 1.86 0.33 13.32
C VAL A 287 2.11 1.12 12.05
N LYS A 288 3.14 0.74 11.28
CA LYS A 288 3.50 1.46 10.06
C LYS A 288 4.16 0.58 9.01
N ARG A 289 4.14 1.11 7.79
CA ARG A 289 4.76 0.56 6.59
C ARG A 289 5.61 1.62 5.93
N THR A 290 6.82 1.26 5.52
CA THR A 290 7.63 2.02 4.55
C THR A 290 7.90 1.15 3.33
N VAL A 291 8.30 1.78 2.23
CA VAL A 291 8.46 1.12 0.93
C VAL A 291 9.71 1.66 0.27
N GLU A 292 10.64 0.76 -0.02
CA GLU A 292 11.85 1.05 -0.78
C GLU A 292 11.63 0.61 -2.23
N GLY A 293 11.47 1.59 -3.12
CA GLY A 293 11.13 1.36 -4.53
C GLY A 293 12.31 0.94 -5.41
N ASP A 294 13.53 1.08 -4.91
CA ASP A 294 14.81 0.74 -5.54
C ASP A 294 15.43 -0.55 -5.00
N LEU A 295 14.77 -1.21 -4.05
CA LEU A 295 15.21 -2.47 -3.43
C LEU A 295 14.33 -3.68 -3.81
N GLY A 296 13.65 -3.63 -4.96
CA GLY A 296 12.96 -4.80 -5.52
C GLY A 296 13.91 -5.87 -6.05
N MET A 297 13.50 -7.14 -5.94
CA MET A 297 14.29 -8.29 -6.36
C MET A 297 14.28 -8.55 -7.87
N ARG A 298 13.48 -7.83 -8.68
CA ARG A 298 13.41 -8.04 -10.13
C ARG A 298 13.65 -6.75 -10.91
N HIS A 299 12.82 -5.74 -10.71
CA HIS A 299 12.86 -4.51 -11.51
C HIS A 299 14.13 -3.68 -11.25
N SER A 300 14.57 -3.62 -10.01
CA SER A 300 15.80 -2.93 -9.58
C SER A 300 16.99 -3.87 -9.43
N ALA A 301 16.86 -5.16 -9.75
CA ALA A 301 17.93 -6.14 -9.57
C ALA A 301 19.20 -5.76 -10.35
N LYS A 302 19.04 -5.22 -11.56
CA LYS A 302 20.17 -4.72 -12.36
C LYS A 302 20.85 -3.52 -11.71
N ALA A 303 20.08 -2.51 -11.30
CA ALA A 303 20.61 -1.33 -10.62
C ALA A 303 21.31 -1.70 -9.29
N ALA A 304 20.75 -2.66 -8.55
CA ALA A 304 21.36 -3.21 -7.34
C ALA A 304 22.69 -3.90 -7.65
N LEU A 305 22.74 -4.77 -8.67
CA LEU A 305 23.96 -5.44 -9.12
C LEU A 305 25.04 -4.43 -9.57
N GLU A 306 24.66 -3.41 -10.36
CA GLU A 306 25.55 -2.33 -10.77
C GLU A 306 26.09 -1.54 -9.57
N SER A 307 25.27 -1.31 -8.53
CA SER A 307 25.72 -0.61 -7.32
C SER A 307 26.73 -1.41 -6.47
N LEU A 308 26.69 -2.75 -6.58
CA LEU A 308 27.60 -3.69 -5.90
C LEU A 308 28.92 -3.86 -6.66
N ALA A 309 28.90 -3.75 -7.99
CA ALA A 309 30.07 -3.79 -8.87
C ALA A 309 31.02 -2.61 -8.57
N GLY A 310 31.96 -2.80 -7.64
CA GLY A 310 32.93 -1.79 -7.21
C GLY A 310 33.07 -1.64 -5.70
N ARG A 311 32.24 -2.32 -4.90
CA ARG A 311 32.30 -2.24 -3.43
C ARG A 311 32.99 -3.43 -2.74
N GLY A 312 33.61 -4.34 -3.51
CA GLY A 312 34.30 -5.51 -2.96
C GLY A 312 33.37 -6.61 -2.41
N TRP A 313 32.08 -6.56 -2.73
CA TRP A 313 31.10 -7.56 -2.29
C TRP A 313 31.14 -8.86 -3.10
N CYS A 314 31.85 -8.87 -4.23
CA CYS A 314 31.94 -10.02 -5.14
C CYS A 314 32.46 -11.29 -4.45
N ASP A 315 33.28 -11.14 -3.39
CA ASP A 315 33.83 -12.27 -2.64
C ASP A 315 32.84 -12.87 -1.63
N HIS A 316 31.72 -12.19 -1.38
CA HIS A 316 30.70 -12.57 -0.39
C HIS A 316 29.41 -13.10 -1.02
N VAL A 317 29.31 -13.13 -2.35
CA VAL A 317 28.12 -13.61 -3.08
C VAL A 317 28.54 -14.44 -4.29
N GLU A 318 27.71 -15.40 -4.70
CA GLU A 318 27.92 -16.11 -5.96
C GLU A 318 27.62 -15.18 -7.16
N TRP A 319 28.64 -14.44 -7.58
CA TRP A 319 28.52 -13.39 -8.59
C TRP A 319 27.89 -13.87 -9.90
N GLU A 320 28.33 -15.02 -10.42
CA GLU A 320 27.75 -15.60 -11.65
C GLU A 320 26.29 -16.01 -11.49
N ALA A 321 25.89 -16.50 -10.31
CA ALA A 321 24.50 -16.81 -10.03
C ALA A 321 23.63 -15.55 -10.00
N LEU A 322 24.16 -14.46 -9.43
CA LEU A 322 23.47 -13.17 -9.35
C LEU A 322 23.32 -12.51 -10.73
N VAL A 323 24.38 -12.55 -11.55
CA VAL A 323 24.33 -12.09 -12.95
C VAL A 323 23.32 -12.90 -13.76
N ARG A 324 23.36 -14.24 -13.69
CA ARG A 324 22.37 -15.11 -14.35
C ARG A 324 20.94 -14.80 -13.91
N TYR A 325 20.74 -14.55 -12.62
CA TYR A 325 19.43 -14.16 -12.09
C TYR A 325 18.95 -12.83 -12.69
N VAL A 326 19.81 -11.81 -12.77
CA VAL A 326 19.47 -10.52 -13.38
C VAL A 326 19.17 -10.66 -14.88
N ASP A 327 19.96 -11.45 -15.60
CA ASP A 327 19.78 -11.68 -17.05
C ASP A 327 18.48 -12.41 -17.36
N LEU A 328 18.07 -13.38 -16.53
CA LEU A 328 16.82 -14.13 -16.67
C LEU A 328 15.56 -13.25 -16.71
N PHE A 329 15.60 -12.05 -16.13
CA PHE A 329 14.45 -11.15 -16.09
C PHE A 329 14.55 -9.94 -17.03
N ASN A 330 15.70 -9.74 -17.67
CA ASN A 330 15.94 -8.68 -18.67
C ASN A 330 15.84 -9.19 -20.13
N ALA A 331 15.74 -10.51 -20.33
CA ALA A 331 15.41 -11.15 -21.62
C ALA A 331 13.88 -11.21 -21.85
#